data_AF-A0A154M4T8-F1
#
_entry.id   AF-A0A154M4T8-F1
#
_cell.length_a   1.000
_cell.length_b   1.000
_cell.length_c   1.000
_cell.angle_alpha   90.00
_cell.angle_beta   90.00
_cell.angle_gamma   90.00
#
_symmetry.space_group_name_H-M   'P 1'
#
loop_
_entity.id
_entity.type
_entity.pdbx_description
1 polymer ?
#
loop_
_entity_poly.entity_id
_entity_poly.type
_entity_poly.pdbx_seq_one_letter_code
_entity_poly.pdbx_strand_id
1 'polypeptide(L)'
;MTAYPPEPWNLAGQAYLSVWRVPVSELPDLPEGAEPVVVGGRAQVFAAWVDYQEPGRLRYHELLATVAVRGKRLSSSITDIWVDSEVSLAGGRALWGIPKDLAALDFTHGRTFTASAATHEDWIATAAFTARPSLPVKLPAAFDVVQTLDGRLNRSPVRAAARPHPAAADWKINEAGPLAFLAGQRPVLSAHLRDFRLVFGG
;
A
#
# COMPACT_ATOMS: atom_id res chain seq x y z
N MET A 1 10.75 -8.76 22.12
CA MET A 1 9.53 -8.31 21.40
C MET A 1 9.66 -6.81 21.19
N THR A 2 9.51 -6.34 19.96
CA THR A 2 9.58 -4.91 19.63
C THR A 2 8.30 -4.22 20.15
N ALA A 3 8.46 -3.18 20.95
CA ALA A 3 7.32 -2.42 21.47
C ALA A 3 6.71 -1.56 20.37
N TYR A 4 5.38 -1.53 20.30
CA TYR A 4 4.62 -0.72 19.35
C TYR A 4 3.44 -0.03 20.04
N PRO A 5 2.99 1.12 19.51
CA PRO A 5 1.87 1.85 20.10
C PRO A 5 0.53 1.11 19.94
N PRO A 6 -0.44 1.32 20.86
CA PRO A 6 -1.81 0.83 20.67
C PRO A 6 -2.50 1.54 19.50
N GLU A 7 -3.52 0.89 18.94
CA GLU A 7 -4.42 1.52 17.97
C GLU A 7 -5.34 2.58 18.65
N PRO A 8 -5.85 3.57 17.89
CA PRO A 8 -5.59 3.82 16.47
C PRO A 8 -4.22 4.47 16.22
N TRP A 9 -3.66 4.22 15.03
CA TRP A 9 -2.43 4.89 14.59
C TRP A 9 -2.75 6.12 13.75
N ASN A 10 -2.26 7.28 14.21
CA ASN A 10 -2.31 8.53 13.46
C ASN A 10 -1.01 8.64 12.65
N LEU A 11 -1.10 8.51 11.33
CA LEU A 11 0.03 8.58 10.42
C LEU A 11 -0.13 9.77 9.47
N ALA A 12 0.99 10.30 9.00
CA ALA A 12 1.05 11.37 8.00
C ALA A 12 2.23 11.12 7.07
N GLY A 13 2.19 11.66 5.85
CA GLY A 13 3.28 11.45 4.91
C GLY A 13 2.95 11.76 3.46
N GLN A 14 3.74 11.14 2.58
CA GLN A 14 3.59 11.19 1.12
C GLN A 14 3.37 9.77 0.58
N ALA A 15 2.44 9.59 -0.36
CA ALA A 15 2.25 8.29 -1.01
C ALA A 15 2.25 8.39 -2.53
N TYR A 16 2.88 7.43 -3.18
CA TYR A 16 2.98 7.31 -4.63
C TYR A 16 2.24 6.05 -5.05
N LEU A 17 0.98 6.23 -5.42
CA LEU A 17 0.01 5.19 -5.66
C LEU A 17 -0.15 4.97 -7.15
N SER A 18 -0.23 3.72 -7.58
CA SER A 18 -0.86 3.40 -8.85
C SER A 18 -2.04 2.44 -8.68
N VAL A 19 -2.86 2.32 -9.72
CA VAL A 19 -3.97 1.39 -9.80
C VAL A 19 -3.76 0.52 -11.03
N TRP A 20 -3.91 -0.78 -10.87
CA TRP A 20 -3.78 -1.79 -11.92
C TRP A 20 -5.09 -2.52 -12.10
N ARG A 21 -5.27 -3.09 -13.29
CA ARG A 21 -6.29 -4.10 -13.55
C ARG A 21 -5.55 -5.39 -13.83
N VAL A 22 -5.68 -6.41 -12.99
CA VAL A 22 -4.95 -7.68 -13.11
C VAL A 22 -5.96 -8.81 -13.40
N PRO A 23 -5.70 -9.76 -14.31
CA PRO A 23 -6.53 -10.95 -14.49
C PRO A 23 -6.76 -11.65 -13.16
N VAL A 24 -8.01 -12.04 -12.88
CA VAL A 24 -8.34 -12.71 -11.61
C VAL A 24 -7.53 -14.00 -11.41
N SER A 25 -7.16 -14.68 -12.49
CA SER A 25 -6.33 -15.90 -12.48
C SER A 25 -4.86 -15.67 -12.12
N GLU A 26 -4.39 -14.42 -12.14
CA GLU A 26 -3.02 -14.05 -11.78
C GLU A 26 -2.94 -13.45 -10.37
N LEU A 27 -4.09 -13.26 -9.69
CA LEU A 27 -4.08 -12.68 -8.35
C LEU A 27 -3.40 -13.62 -7.34
N PRO A 28 -2.68 -13.06 -6.36
CA PRO A 28 -2.24 -13.84 -5.20
C PRO A 28 -3.44 -14.26 -4.35
N ASP A 29 -3.20 -15.21 -3.44
CA ASP A 29 -4.19 -15.67 -2.48
C ASP A 29 -4.67 -14.52 -1.59
N LEU A 30 -5.97 -14.57 -1.26
CA LEU A 30 -6.61 -13.61 -0.36
C LEU A 30 -7.03 -14.32 0.94
N PRO A 31 -7.18 -13.58 2.06
CA PRO A 31 -7.77 -14.11 3.28
C PRO A 31 -9.07 -14.88 3.00
N GLU A 32 -9.27 -16.00 3.71
CA GLU A 32 -10.50 -16.77 3.58
C GLU A 32 -11.73 -15.88 3.87
N GLY A 33 -12.70 -15.88 2.94
CA GLY A 33 -13.87 -15.02 3.02
C GLY A 33 -13.68 -13.59 2.48
N ALA A 34 -12.49 -13.22 1.99
CA ALA A 34 -12.27 -11.99 1.24
C ALA A 34 -12.41 -12.25 -0.27
N GLU A 35 -13.49 -11.74 -0.86
CA GLU A 35 -13.76 -11.91 -2.29
C GLU A 35 -13.28 -10.68 -3.10
N PRO A 36 -12.51 -10.84 -4.18
CA PRO A 36 -12.07 -9.71 -4.98
C PRO A 36 -13.23 -9.04 -5.73
N VAL A 37 -13.13 -7.73 -5.93
CA VAL A 37 -14.01 -7.00 -6.86
C VAL A 37 -13.50 -7.22 -8.28
N VAL A 38 -14.31 -7.87 -9.11
CA VAL A 38 -13.93 -8.26 -10.48
C VAL A 38 -14.85 -7.60 -11.51
N VAL A 39 -14.24 -6.94 -12.51
CA VAL A 39 -14.95 -6.31 -13.64
C VAL A 39 -14.30 -6.76 -14.95
N GLY A 40 -15.05 -7.51 -15.76
CA GLY A 40 -14.56 -8.06 -17.03
C GLY A 40 -13.39 -9.02 -16.85
N GLY A 41 -13.47 -9.92 -15.85
CA GLY A 41 -12.41 -10.90 -15.55
C GLY A 41 -11.14 -10.32 -14.90
N ARG A 42 -11.14 -9.02 -14.56
CA ARG A 42 -9.98 -8.36 -13.95
C ARG A 42 -10.33 -7.73 -12.61
N ALA A 43 -9.46 -7.94 -11.63
CA ALA A 43 -9.53 -7.31 -10.32
C ALA A 43 -8.79 -5.97 -10.31
N GLN A 44 -9.16 -5.10 -9.36
CA GLN A 44 -8.47 -3.84 -9.12
C GLN A 44 -7.40 -4.06 -8.06
N VAL A 45 -6.15 -3.78 -8.43
CA VAL A 45 -5.00 -3.83 -7.52
C VAL A 45 -4.48 -2.42 -7.32
N PHE A 46 -4.10 -2.10 -6.10
CA PHE A 46 -3.41 -0.89 -5.75
C PHE A 46 -2.04 -1.28 -5.23
N ALA A 47 -1.02 -0.51 -5.59
CA ALA A 47 0.31 -0.64 -5.06
C ALA A 47 0.88 0.75 -4.84
N ALA A 48 1.58 0.92 -3.74
CA ALA A 48 2.01 2.22 -3.29
C ALA A 48 3.38 2.16 -2.64
N TRP A 49 4.14 3.21 -2.88
CA TRP A 49 5.28 3.60 -2.06
C TRP A 49 4.81 4.67 -1.07
N VAL A 50 5.09 4.52 0.21
CA VAL A 50 4.64 5.44 1.25
C VAL A 50 5.84 5.86 2.08
N ASP A 51 6.02 7.17 2.21
CA ASP A 51 6.97 7.78 3.13
C ASP A 51 6.17 8.35 4.30
N TYR A 52 6.21 7.67 5.45
CA TYR A 52 5.59 8.13 6.67
C TYR A 52 6.51 9.12 7.40
N GLN A 53 5.95 10.29 7.72
CA GLN A 53 6.67 11.46 8.20
C GLN A 53 5.94 12.08 9.41
N GLU A 54 6.59 13.07 10.03
CA GLU A 54 5.92 13.97 10.97
C GLU A 54 4.73 14.71 10.29
N PRO A 55 3.66 15.06 11.02
CA PRO A 55 3.44 14.86 12.45
C PRO A 55 2.87 13.47 12.81
N GLY A 56 3.03 12.47 11.95
CA GLY A 56 2.61 11.10 12.23
C GLY A 56 3.36 10.48 13.41
N ARG A 57 2.73 9.49 14.06
CA ARG A 57 3.28 8.80 15.23
C ARG A 57 4.51 7.95 14.92
N LEU A 58 4.65 7.51 13.67
CA LEU A 58 5.72 6.64 13.19
C LEU A 58 6.31 7.22 11.91
N ARG A 59 7.62 6.98 11.72
CA ARG A 59 8.38 7.38 10.53
C ARG A 59 9.07 6.17 9.96
N TYR A 60 8.78 5.85 8.70
CA TYR A 60 9.28 4.67 8.00
C TYR A 60 8.86 4.73 6.54
N HIS A 61 9.55 3.96 5.69
CA HIS A 61 9.14 3.74 4.32
C HIS A 61 8.36 2.44 4.19
N GLU A 62 7.44 2.39 3.24
CA GLU A 62 6.60 1.24 2.96
C GLU A 62 6.43 1.05 1.46
N LEU A 63 6.52 -0.20 1.00
CA LEU A 63 6.01 -0.66 -0.29
C LEU A 63 4.87 -1.62 -0.01
N LEU A 64 3.73 -1.46 -0.66
CA LEU A 64 2.61 -2.40 -0.49
C LEU A 64 1.87 -2.67 -1.80
N ALA A 65 1.20 -3.82 -1.87
CA ALA A 65 0.20 -4.18 -2.85
C ALA A 65 -1.08 -4.66 -2.15
N THR A 66 -2.23 -4.30 -2.70
CA THR A 66 -3.54 -4.63 -2.15
C THR A 66 -4.59 -4.82 -3.23
N VAL A 67 -5.46 -5.80 -3.05
CA VAL A 67 -6.57 -6.12 -3.95
C VAL A 67 -7.86 -5.50 -3.41
N ALA A 68 -8.65 -4.85 -4.26
CA ALA A 68 -10.01 -4.43 -3.90
C ALA A 68 -10.88 -5.65 -3.59
N VAL A 69 -11.53 -5.68 -2.43
CA VAL A 69 -12.39 -6.78 -2.01
C VAL A 69 -13.81 -6.31 -1.70
N ARG A 70 -14.76 -7.24 -1.75
CA ARG A 70 -16.16 -6.97 -1.43
C ARG A 70 -16.33 -6.66 0.06
N GLY A 71 -17.20 -5.70 0.33
CA GLY A 71 -17.53 -5.27 1.69
C GLY A 71 -18.72 -4.32 1.70
N LYS A 72 -19.22 -4.01 2.90
CA LYS A 72 -20.32 -3.02 3.10
C LYS A 72 -19.90 -1.60 2.71
N ARG A 73 -18.59 -1.34 2.73
CA ARG A 73 -17.93 -0.11 2.27
C ARG A 73 -16.72 -0.49 1.42
N LEU A 74 -16.09 0.51 0.79
CA LEU A 74 -14.83 0.31 0.08
C LEU A 74 -13.86 -0.48 0.97
N SER A 75 -13.36 -1.60 0.48
CA SER A 75 -12.53 -2.53 1.23
C SER A 75 -11.40 -3.03 0.35
N SER A 76 -10.25 -3.31 0.95
CA SER A 76 -9.13 -3.95 0.27
C SER A 76 -8.45 -4.96 1.18
N SER A 77 -7.76 -5.93 0.60
CA SER A 77 -6.89 -6.86 1.31
C SER A 77 -5.46 -6.62 0.85
N ILE A 78 -4.56 -6.33 1.79
CA ILE A 78 -3.12 -6.24 1.53
C ILE A 78 -2.63 -7.65 1.24
N THR A 79 -1.98 -7.84 0.10
CA THR A 79 -1.40 -9.13 -0.31
C THR A 79 0.06 -9.19 0.08
N ASP A 80 0.76 -8.08 -0.15
CA ASP A 80 2.20 -7.97 0.05
C ASP A 80 2.53 -6.58 0.60
N ILE A 81 3.47 -6.52 1.54
CA ILE A 81 3.87 -5.26 2.15
C ILE A 81 5.24 -5.38 2.83
N TRP A 82 6.10 -4.42 2.55
CA TRP A 82 7.44 -4.32 3.12
C TRP A 82 7.65 -2.97 3.78
N VAL A 83 8.36 -2.98 4.90
CA VAL A 83 8.71 -1.79 5.67
C VAL A 83 10.18 -1.82 6.09
N ASP A 84 10.76 -0.65 6.38
CA ASP A 84 12.10 -0.53 6.96
C ASP A 84 12.06 -0.33 8.49
N SER A 85 10.92 -0.61 9.14
CA SER A 85 10.70 -0.38 10.57
C SER A 85 10.16 -1.61 11.29
N GLU A 86 10.93 -2.12 12.24
CA GLU A 86 10.52 -3.23 13.12
C GLU A 86 9.26 -2.91 13.94
N VAL A 87 9.09 -1.64 14.35
CA VAL A 87 7.91 -1.20 15.12
C VAL A 87 6.65 -1.29 14.25
N SER A 88 6.74 -0.85 13.00
CA SER A 88 5.65 -0.94 12.02
C SER A 88 5.31 -2.40 11.71
N LEU A 89 6.32 -3.24 11.52
CA LEU A 89 6.15 -4.67 11.29
C LEU A 89 5.46 -5.36 12.47
N ALA A 90 5.99 -5.20 13.68
CA ALA A 90 5.45 -5.84 14.88
C ALA A 90 4.00 -5.42 15.15
N GLY A 91 3.73 -4.11 15.12
CA GLY A 91 2.37 -3.60 15.36
C GLY A 91 1.39 -3.94 14.24
N GLY A 92 1.81 -3.86 12.98
CA GLY A 92 0.97 -4.20 11.83
C GLY A 92 0.46 -5.64 11.86
N ARG A 93 1.34 -6.58 12.19
CA ARG A 93 1.01 -8.00 12.36
C ARG A 93 0.11 -8.22 13.58
N ALA A 94 0.50 -7.69 14.74
CA ALA A 94 -0.17 -8.00 16.00
C ALA A 94 -1.54 -7.33 16.16
N LEU A 95 -1.72 -6.10 15.66
CA LEU A 95 -2.97 -5.35 15.82
C LEU A 95 -4.00 -5.70 14.74
N TRP A 96 -3.55 -6.00 13.52
CA TRP A 96 -4.45 -6.09 12.37
C TRP A 96 -4.22 -7.28 11.44
N GLY A 97 -3.23 -8.14 11.71
CA GLY A 97 -2.95 -9.32 10.88
C GLY A 97 -2.33 -8.98 9.52
N ILE A 98 -1.76 -7.79 9.36
CA ILE A 98 -1.17 -7.37 8.08
C ILE A 98 0.16 -8.13 7.85
N PRO A 99 0.37 -8.77 6.68
CA PRO A 99 1.53 -9.63 6.42
C PRO A 99 2.81 -8.84 6.10
N LYS A 100 3.19 -7.90 6.96
CA LYS A 100 4.38 -7.05 6.79
C LYS A 100 5.66 -7.85 6.85
N ASP A 101 6.60 -7.62 5.95
CA ASP A 101 7.99 -8.08 6.04
C ASP A 101 8.98 -6.90 6.07
N LEU A 102 10.24 -7.16 6.43
CA LEU A 102 11.30 -6.15 6.36
C LEU A 102 11.93 -6.11 4.96
N ALA A 103 12.26 -4.91 4.50
CA ALA A 103 13.07 -4.70 3.30
C ALA A 103 13.95 -3.44 3.46
N ALA A 104 15.03 -3.38 2.67
CA ALA A 104 15.73 -2.13 2.41
C ALA A 104 14.90 -1.30 1.43
N LEU A 105 14.56 -0.07 1.82
CA LEU A 105 13.76 0.87 1.03
C LEU A 105 14.52 2.19 0.87
N ASP A 106 14.84 2.54 -0.37
CA ASP A 106 15.63 3.74 -0.70
C ASP A 106 14.80 4.71 -1.52
N PHE A 107 14.49 5.88 -0.96
CA PHE A 107 13.64 6.88 -1.57
C PHE A 107 14.45 8.14 -1.90
N THR A 108 14.37 8.59 -3.15
CA THR A 108 14.92 9.88 -3.57
C THR A 108 13.79 10.81 -3.99
N HIS A 109 13.74 11.96 -3.33
CA HIS A 109 12.73 12.99 -3.57
C HIS A 109 13.24 14.05 -4.55
N GLY A 110 12.33 14.60 -5.36
CA GLY A 110 12.64 15.63 -6.34
C GLY A 110 11.46 15.90 -7.26
N ARG A 111 11.73 16.49 -8.44
CA ARG A 111 10.72 16.63 -9.51
C ARG A 111 10.15 15.27 -9.93
N THR A 112 11.04 14.28 -9.96
CA THR A 112 10.69 12.87 -10.12
C THR A 112 11.11 12.18 -8.83
N PHE A 113 10.14 11.55 -8.17
CA PHE A 113 10.40 10.64 -7.06
C PHE A 113 10.91 9.32 -7.61
N THR A 114 11.92 8.74 -6.99
CA THR A 114 12.36 7.37 -7.29
C THR A 114 12.44 6.53 -6.03
N ALA A 115 12.05 5.27 -6.13
CA ALA A 115 12.11 4.31 -5.03
C ALA A 115 12.64 2.95 -5.50
N SER A 116 13.32 2.26 -4.59
CA SER A 116 13.66 0.84 -4.73
C SER A 116 13.37 0.09 -3.44
N ALA A 117 12.99 -1.19 -3.57
CA ALA A 117 12.86 -2.13 -2.46
C ALA A 117 13.62 -3.42 -2.76
N ALA A 118 14.33 -3.95 -1.77
CA ALA A 118 15.01 -5.24 -1.83
C ALA A 118 15.01 -5.94 -0.47
N THR A 119 14.89 -7.26 -0.47
CA THR A 119 15.19 -8.07 0.72
C THR A 119 16.67 -8.45 0.73
N HIS A 120 17.09 -9.26 1.70
CA HIS A 120 18.44 -9.85 1.68
C HIS A 120 18.64 -10.86 0.55
N GLU A 121 17.57 -11.39 -0.04
CA GLU A 121 17.62 -12.43 -1.06
C GLU A 121 17.65 -11.83 -2.46
N ASP A 122 16.74 -10.89 -2.76
CA ASP A 122 16.63 -10.28 -4.08
C ASP A 122 15.92 -8.92 -4.06
N TRP A 123 15.97 -8.20 -5.19
CA TRP A 123 15.18 -6.98 -5.38
C TRP A 123 13.70 -7.30 -5.58
N ILE A 124 12.82 -6.39 -5.14
CA ILE A 124 11.36 -6.54 -5.25
C ILE A 124 10.82 -5.71 -6.40
N ALA A 125 11.07 -4.40 -6.33
CA ALA A 125 10.55 -3.43 -7.28
C ALA A 125 11.37 -2.14 -7.27
N THR A 126 11.30 -1.39 -8.36
CA THR A 126 11.66 0.02 -8.40
C THR A 126 10.55 0.82 -9.05
N ALA A 127 10.49 2.12 -8.75
CA ALA A 127 9.57 3.01 -9.44
C ALA A 127 10.12 4.42 -9.59
N ALA A 128 9.62 5.13 -10.60
CA ALA A 128 9.80 6.55 -10.80
C ALA A 128 8.44 7.24 -11.00
N PHE A 129 8.13 8.24 -10.18
CA PHE A 129 6.88 9.01 -10.25
C PHE A 129 7.16 10.48 -10.56
N THR A 130 6.56 10.99 -11.63
CA THR A 130 6.58 12.43 -11.95
C THR A 130 5.19 13.00 -11.82
N ALA A 131 4.96 13.74 -10.74
CA ALA A 131 3.68 14.39 -10.48
C ALA A 131 3.41 15.51 -11.49
N ARG A 132 2.15 15.63 -11.90
CA ARG A 132 1.65 16.71 -12.74
C ARG A 132 1.07 17.82 -11.86
N PRO A 133 1.04 19.07 -12.35
CA PRO A 133 0.30 20.14 -11.69
C PRO A 133 -1.17 19.72 -11.45
N SER A 134 -1.67 19.99 -10.25
CA SER A 134 -3.05 19.71 -9.83
C SER A 134 -3.52 20.79 -8.87
N LEU A 135 -4.83 20.96 -8.74
CA LEU A 135 -5.41 21.86 -7.76
C LEU A 135 -5.19 21.26 -6.36
N PRO A 136 -4.76 22.06 -5.35
CA PRO A 136 -4.41 21.55 -4.02
C PRO A 136 -5.65 21.21 -3.15
N VAL A 137 -6.65 20.56 -3.74
CA VAL A 137 -7.89 20.16 -3.07
C VAL A 137 -7.61 18.93 -2.21
N LYS A 138 -7.87 19.04 -0.92
CA LYS A 138 -7.78 17.92 0.01
C LYS A 138 -9.06 17.10 -0.06
N LEU A 139 -8.95 15.85 -0.46
CA LEU A 139 -10.06 14.92 -0.59
C LEU A 139 -10.05 13.89 0.56
N PRO A 140 -11.20 13.64 1.21
CA PRO A 140 -11.33 12.58 2.19
C PRO A 140 -11.46 11.21 1.51
N ALA A 141 -11.03 10.16 2.22
CA ALA A 141 -11.24 8.76 1.86
C ALA A 141 -11.53 7.94 3.11
N ALA A 142 -12.40 6.94 3.00
CA ALA A 142 -12.66 5.98 4.06
C ALA A 142 -12.83 4.59 3.46
N PHE A 143 -12.13 3.60 4.01
CA PHE A 143 -12.13 2.22 3.55
C PHE A 143 -11.77 1.26 4.68
N ASP A 144 -11.94 -0.04 4.44
CA ASP A 144 -11.46 -1.11 5.31
C ASP A 144 -10.24 -1.80 4.73
N VAL A 145 -9.30 -2.14 5.60
CA VAL A 145 -8.31 -3.18 5.33
C VAL A 145 -8.80 -4.48 5.95
N VAL A 146 -8.92 -5.51 5.11
CA VAL A 146 -9.42 -6.84 5.48
C VAL A 146 -8.25 -7.81 5.51
N GLN A 147 -8.02 -8.47 6.64
CA GLN A 147 -6.88 -9.39 6.85
C GLN A 147 -7.29 -10.54 7.77
N THR A 148 -6.50 -11.61 7.79
CA THR A 148 -6.65 -12.68 8.79
C THR A 148 -5.89 -12.30 10.06
N LEU A 149 -6.57 -12.22 11.20
CA LEU A 149 -5.97 -12.06 12.53
C LEU A 149 -6.49 -13.18 13.44
N ASP A 150 -5.58 -13.90 14.09
CA ASP A 150 -5.90 -15.04 14.97
C ASP A 150 -6.88 -16.06 14.33
N GLY A 151 -6.65 -16.36 13.05
CA GLY A 151 -7.47 -17.31 12.27
C GLY A 151 -8.85 -16.79 11.87
N ARG A 152 -9.12 -15.49 12.04
CA ARG A 152 -10.42 -14.87 11.72
C ARG A 152 -10.26 -13.68 10.80
N LEU A 153 -11.27 -13.46 9.96
CA LEU A 153 -11.32 -12.28 9.11
C LEU A 153 -11.55 -11.02 9.97
N ASN A 154 -10.54 -10.18 10.05
CA ASN A 154 -10.56 -8.89 10.72
C ASN A 154 -10.75 -7.75 9.71
N ARG A 155 -11.47 -6.70 10.11
CA ARG A 155 -11.71 -5.51 9.29
C ARG A 155 -11.28 -4.27 10.05
N SER A 156 -10.17 -3.68 9.62
CA SER A 156 -9.59 -2.50 10.25
C SER A 156 -10.01 -1.25 9.48
N PRO A 157 -10.74 -0.30 10.09
CA PRO A 157 -11.13 0.92 9.41
C PRO A 157 -9.93 1.83 9.16
N VAL A 158 -9.94 2.49 8.01
CA VAL A 158 -9.00 3.54 7.65
C VAL A 158 -9.77 4.79 7.28
N ARG A 159 -9.43 5.91 7.91
CA ARG A 159 -9.90 7.24 7.54
C ARG A 159 -8.70 8.07 7.10
N ALA A 160 -8.72 8.58 5.88
CA ALA A 160 -7.62 9.33 5.32
C ALA A 160 -8.09 10.63 4.66
N ALA A 161 -7.17 11.57 4.48
CA ALA A 161 -7.36 12.71 3.61
C ALA A 161 -6.02 13.15 3.01
N ALA A 162 -6.00 13.36 1.70
CA ALA A 162 -4.78 13.70 0.95
C ALA A 162 -5.08 14.69 -0.18
N ARG A 163 -4.04 15.27 -0.78
CA ARG A 163 -4.14 16.08 -2.00
C ARG A 163 -3.64 15.24 -3.18
N PRO A 164 -4.52 14.65 -4.02
CA PRO A 164 -4.07 13.84 -5.13
C PRO A 164 -3.57 14.70 -6.29
N HIS A 165 -2.37 14.38 -6.76
CA HIS A 165 -1.78 14.91 -7.98
C HIS A 165 -1.61 13.77 -8.97
N PRO A 166 -2.25 13.80 -10.17
CA PRO A 166 -1.99 12.82 -11.20
C PRO A 166 -0.50 12.72 -11.50
N ALA A 167 0.02 11.51 -11.73
CA ALA A 167 1.43 11.29 -11.97
C ALA A 167 1.65 10.38 -13.18
N ALA A 168 2.77 10.57 -13.88
CA ALA A 168 3.33 9.50 -14.69
C ALA A 168 4.11 8.56 -13.75
N ALA A 169 3.95 7.25 -13.90
CA ALA A 169 4.68 6.25 -13.14
C ALA A 169 5.38 5.27 -14.09
N ASP A 170 6.65 4.99 -13.83
CA ASP A 170 7.37 3.85 -14.41
C ASP A 170 7.67 2.87 -13.27
N TRP A 171 7.21 1.63 -13.40
CA TRP A 171 7.45 0.56 -12.44
C TRP A 171 8.33 -0.50 -13.10
N LYS A 172 9.33 -0.98 -12.36
CA LYS A 172 10.03 -2.24 -12.66
C LYS A 172 9.74 -3.20 -11.53
N ILE A 173 9.33 -4.42 -11.87
CA ILE A 173 8.95 -5.46 -10.93
C ILE A 173 9.84 -6.67 -11.19
N ASN A 174 10.34 -7.31 -10.15
CA ASN A 174 11.04 -8.57 -10.30
C ASN A 174 10.04 -9.66 -10.71
N GLU A 175 10.23 -10.24 -11.89
CA GLU A 175 9.34 -11.27 -12.45
C GLU A 175 9.40 -12.60 -11.68
N ALA A 176 10.49 -12.83 -10.93
CA ALA A 176 10.61 -13.97 -10.02
C ALA A 176 10.20 -13.61 -8.57
N GLY A 177 9.81 -12.36 -8.34
CA GLY A 177 9.52 -11.83 -7.01
C GLY A 177 8.06 -11.95 -6.58
N PRO A 178 7.76 -11.57 -5.32
CA PRO A 178 6.41 -11.65 -4.75
C PRO A 178 5.38 -10.78 -5.49
N LEU A 179 5.82 -9.69 -6.11
CA LEU A 179 4.96 -8.81 -6.92
C LEU A 179 4.84 -9.23 -8.39
N ALA A 180 5.32 -10.42 -8.79
CA ALA A 180 5.37 -10.86 -10.20
C ALA A 180 3.99 -10.80 -10.92
N PHE A 181 2.87 -10.89 -10.19
CA PHE A 181 1.53 -10.71 -10.75
C PHE A 181 1.25 -9.29 -11.30
N LEU A 182 2.11 -8.31 -11.00
CA LEU A 182 2.12 -6.98 -11.58
C LEU A 182 3.12 -6.83 -12.74
N ALA A 183 4.05 -7.78 -12.90
CA ALA A 183 5.04 -7.73 -13.96
C ALA A 183 4.37 -7.86 -15.34
N GLY A 184 4.88 -7.13 -16.34
CA GLY A 184 4.28 -7.06 -17.68
C GLY A 184 2.94 -6.29 -17.77
N GLN A 185 2.27 -6.03 -16.64
CA GLN A 185 1.06 -5.20 -16.59
C GLN A 185 1.43 -3.70 -16.56
N ARG A 186 0.49 -2.85 -16.95
CA ARG A 186 0.63 -1.39 -16.83
C ARG A 186 -0.40 -0.80 -15.87
N PRO A 187 -0.02 0.14 -14.99
CA PRO A 187 -0.99 0.87 -14.20
C PRO A 187 -1.94 1.66 -15.12
N VAL A 188 -3.23 1.67 -14.77
CA VAL A 188 -4.27 2.45 -15.46
C VAL A 188 -4.41 3.86 -14.90
N LEU A 189 -3.97 4.09 -13.66
CA LEU A 189 -3.94 5.38 -12.99
C LEU A 189 -2.70 5.45 -12.10
N SER A 190 -2.13 6.63 -11.94
CA SER A 190 -1.08 6.88 -10.96
C SER A 190 -1.22 8.28 -10.37
N ALA A 191 -0.92 8.43 -9.09
CA ALA A 191 -1.02 9.69 -8.38
C ALA A 191 0.00 9.79 -7.25
N HIS A 192 0.47 11.01 -7.01
CA HIS A 192 1.12 11.41 -5.76
C HIS A 192 0.04 11.94 -4.82
N LEU A 193 -0.19 11.24 -3.71
CA LEU A 193 -1.05 11.65 -2.62
C LEU A 193 -0.23 12.50 -1.65
N ARG A 194 -0.30 13.83 -1.84
CA ARG A 194 0.48 14.78 -1.05
C ARG A 194 -0.12 15.01 0.33
N ASP A 195 0.78 15.12 1.30
CA ASP A 195 0.50 15.53 2.69
C ASP A 195 -0.68 14.78 3.28
N PHE A 196 -0.71 13.46 3.05
CA PHE A 196 -1.81 12.65 3.55
C PHE A 196 -1.77 12.67 5.08
N ARG A 197 -2.97 12.55 5.67
CA ARG A 197 -3.13 12.12 7.06
C ARG A 197 -4.05 10.92 7.05
N LEU A 198 -3.74 9.92 7.85
CA LEU A 198 -4.61 8.75 8.01
C LEU A 198 -4.68 8.32 9.48
N VAL A 199 -5.85 7.80 9.84
CA VAL A 199 -6.12 7.11 11.10
C VAL A 199 -6.40 5.66 10.74
N PHE A 200 -5.58 4.75 11.24
CA PHE A 200 -5.68 3.31 11.01
C PHE A 200 -6.16 2.61 12.29
N GLY A 201 -7.20 1.79 12.17
CA GLY A 201 -7.81 1.08 13.28
C GLY A 201 -8.73 1.96 14.14
N GLY A 202 -9.19 1.37 15.26
CA GLY A 202 -10.11 1.98 16.23
C GLY A 202 -11.60 1.87 15.92
#